data_AF-A0A9D7EGH7-F1
#
_entry.id   AF-A0A9D7EGH7-F1
#
_cell.length_a   1.000
_cell.length_b   1.000
_cell.length_c   1.000
_cell.angle_alpha   90.00
_cell.angle_beta   90.00
_cell.angle_gamma   90.00
#
_symmetry.space_group_name_H-M   'P 1'
#
loop_
_entity.id
_entity.type
_entity.pdbx_description
1 polymer ?
#
loop_
_entity_poly.entity_id
_entity_poly.type
_entity_poly.pdbx_seq_one_letter_code
_entity_poly.pdbx_strand_id
1 'polypeptide(L)'
;MTTAQTAAKKPECAEYVGIFDARSRTYNDELYALNVPEAWKDYTGATLLLWGEADYIAAKHDHELLRDMLETRRPGSVTMRVVPNADHGMHEADDFQAAVAGSGPYQTAVGEAIADWLPRAR
;
A
#
# COMPACT_ATOMS: atom_id res chain seq x y z
N MET A 1 -4.11 19.94 18.72
CA MET A 1 -4.42 20.90 17.64
C MET A 1 -4.98 20.10 16.48
N THR A 2 -6.04 20.59 15.85
CA THR A 2 -6.53 20.03 14.59
C THR A 2 -5.60 20.38 13.44
N THR A 3 -5.71 19.67 12.32
CA THR A 3 -5.04 19.99 11.05
C THR A 3 -5.27 21.45 10.62
N ALA A 4 -6.51 21.94 10.74
CA ALA A 4 -6.84 23.35 10.46
C ALA A 4 -6.11 24.34 11.39
N GLN A 5 -6.04 24.04 12.69
CA GLN A 5 -5.32 24.88 13.66
C GLN A 5 -3.81 24.89 13.40
N THR A 6 -3.23 23.74 13.06
CA THR A 6 -1.81 23.60 12.75
C THR A 6 -1.47 24.34 11.44
N ALA A 7 -2.28 24.19 10.39
CA ALA A 7 -2.10 24.92 9.13
C ALA A 7 -2.23 26.44 9.31
N ALA A 8 -3.18 26.92 10.13
CA ALA A 8 -3.30 28.34 10.45
C ALA A 8 -2.07 28.90 11.20
N LYS A 9 -1.43 28.08 12.04
CA LYS A 9 -0.21 28.44 12.78
C LYS A 9 1.06 28.37 11.92
N LYS A 10 1.07 27.49 10.91
CA LYS A 10 2.18 27.24 9.99
C LYS A 10 1.69 27.16 8.55
N PRO A 11 1.31 28.31 7.94
CA PRO A 11 0.77 28.35 6.59
C PRO A 11 1.72 27.76 5.55
N GLU A 12 3.03 27.91 5.74
CA GLU A 12 4.08 27.35 4.88
C GLU A 12 4.07 25.81 4.85
N CYS A 13 3.46 25.16 5.84
CA CYS A 13 3.35 23.71 5.93
C CYS A 13 1.94 23.20 5.61
N ALA A 14 1.00 24.06 5.21
CA ALA A 14 -0.41 23.70 5.10
C ALA A 14 -0.67 22.47 4.21
N GLU A 15 0.06 22.37 3.09
CA GLU A 15 0.03 21.22 2.18
C GLU A 15 0.40 19.91 2.89
N TYR A 16 1.51 19.89 3.62
CA TYR A 16 2.00 18.70 4.32
C TYR A 16 1.19 18.36 5.57
N VAL A 17 0.68 19.37 6.28
CA VAL A 17 -0.09 19.18 7.51
C VAL A 17 -1.38 18.39 7.22
N GLY A 18 -2.00 18.60 6.05
CA GLY A 18 -3.14 17.81 5.59
C GLY A 18 -2.80 16.34 5.32
N ILE A 19 -1.66 16.08 4.68
CA ILE A 19 -1.19 14.72 4.35
C ILE A 19 -0.94 13.90 5.63
N PHE A 20 -0.32 14.51 6.63
CA PHE A 20 0.01 13.84 7.89
C PHE A 20 -1.03 14.04 8.99
N ASP A 21 -2.17 14.67 8.70
CA ASP A 21 -3.27 14.98 9.63
C ASP A 21 -2.81 15.46 11.03
N ALA A 22 -1.80 16.34 11.04
CA ALA A 22 -1.15 16.83 12.26
C ALA A 22 -0.75 15.75 13.29
N ARG A 23 -0.40 14.54 12.84
CA ARG A 23 0.07 13.42 13.68
C ARG A 23 1.21 13.86 14.59
N SER A 24 1.12 13.47 15.86
CA SER A 24 2.14 13.81 16.85
C SER A 24 3.41 13.00 16.64
N ARG A 25 4.53 13.49 17.18
CA ARG A 25 5.77 12.70 17.23
C ARG A 25 5.55 11.37 17.96
N THR A 26 4.82 11.39 19.08
CA THR A 26 4.46 10.18 19.85
C THR A 26 3.72 9.16 19.00
N TYR A 27 2.73 9.59 18.21
CA TYR A 27 2.01 8.70 17.30
C TYR A 27 2.97 8.04 16.29
N ASN A 28 3.88 8.81 15.70
CA ASN A 28 4.85 8.25 14.76
C ASN A 28 5.83 7.29 15.46
N ASP A 29 6.27 7.60 16.68
CA ASP A 29 7.11 6.68 17.47
C ASP A 29 6.37 5.37 17.76
N GLU A 30 5.08 5.41 18.09
CA GLU A 30 4.22 4.23 18.27
C GLU A 30 4.07 3.44 16.97
N LEU A 31 3.82 4.12 15.85
CA LEU A 31 3.71 3.49 14.53
C LEU A 31 5.01 2.80 14.11
N TYR A 32 6.16 3.45 14.29
CA TYR A 32 7.47 2.89 13.96
C TYR A 32 7.93 1.81 14.95
N ALA A 33 7.35 1.74 16.14
CA ALA A 33 7.59 0.64 17.07
C ALA A 33 6.85 -0.66 16.67
N LEU A 34 5.92 -0.62 15.71
CA LEU A 34 5.24 -1.81 15.23
C LEU A 34 6.17 -2.72 14.43
N ASN A 35 6.24 -3.99 14.82
CA ASN A 35 6.88 -5.03 14.04
C ASN A 35 5.85 -5.71 13.12
N VAL A 36 5.57 -5.07 11.98
CA VAL A 36 4.62 -5.61 10.98
C VAL A 36 5.04 -7.02 10.51
N PRO A 37 6.33 -7.31 10.21
CA PRO A 37 6.75 -8.68 9.88
C PRO A 37 6.41 -9.73 10.94
N GLU A 38 6.52 -9.41 12.23
CA GLU A 38 6.16 -10.33 13.32
C GLU A 38 4.67 -10.67 13.30
N ALA A 39 3.79 -9.70 12.98
CA ALA A 39 2.35 -9.94 12.88
C ALA A 39 1.99 -10.93 11.74
N TRP A 40 2.83 -10.99 10.71
CA TRP A 40 2.67 -11.92 9.58
C TRP A 40 3.38 -13.27 9.81
N LYS A 41 4.21 -13.40 10.84
CA LYS A 41 5.08 -14.55 11.06
C LYS A 41 4.32 -15.88 11.11
N ASP A 42 3.19 -15.87 11.81
CA ASP A 42 2.39 -17.07 12.10
C ASP A 42 1.13 -17.14 11.22
N TYR A 43 1.03 -16.27 10.21
CA TYR A 43 -0.06 -16.33 9.26
C TYR A 43 0.05 -17.59 8.39
N THR A 44 -1.04 -18.37 8.35
CA THR A 44 -1.09 -19.67 7.66
C THR A 44 -2.12 -19.72 6.53
N GLY A 45 -2.77 -18.60 6.20
CA GLY A 45 -3.65 -18.55 5.04
C GLY A 45 -2.87 -18.53 3.72
N ALA A 46 -3.57 -18.79 2.61
CA ALA A 46 -3.06 -18.43 1.30
C ALA A 46 -3.08 -16.90 1.16
N THR A 47 -2.03 -16.32 0.58
CA THR A 47 -1.87 -14.86 0.45
C THR A 47 -1.81 -14.44 -1.02
N LEU A 48 -2.61 -13.44 -1.39
CA LEU A 48 -2.43 -12.66 -2.60
C LEU A 48 -1.71 -11.36 -2.25
N LEU A 49 -0.55 -11.14 -2.84
CA LEU A 49 0.15 -9.85 -2.82
C LEU A 49 -0.04 -9.20 -4.19
N LEU A 50 -0.74 -8.07 -4.22
CA LEU A 50 -1.06 -7.34 -5.44
C LEU A 50 -0.43 -5.95 -5.38
N TRP A 51 0.37 -5.61 -6.38
CA TRP A 51 1.05 -4.31 -6.48
C TRP A 51 0.74 -3.67 -7.84
N GLY A 52 0.43 -2.39 -7.84
CA GLY A 52 0.24 -1.62 -9.07
C GLY A 52 1.58 -1.14 -9.63
N GLU A 53 1.81 -1.34 -10.92
CA GLU A 53 3.09 -0.97 -11.57
C GLU A 53 3.37 0.54 -11.54
N ALA A 54 2.31 1.36 -11.46
CA ALA A 54 2.41 2.82 -11.36
C ALA A 54 2.33 3.33 -9.91
N ASP A 55 2.35 2.44 -8.90
CA ASP A 55 2.39 2.85 -7.50
C ASP A 55 3.74 3.50 -7.17
N TYR A 56 3.70 4.77 -6.80
CA TYR A 56 4.85 5.57 -6.39
C TYR A 56 4.95 5.77 -4.87
N ILE A 57 3.94 5.33 -4.12
CA ILE A 57 3.87 5.46 -2.65
C ILE A 57 4.45 4.20 -2.00
N ALA A 58 4.04 3.02 -2.46
CA ALA A 58 4.56 1.74 -1.99
C ALA A 58 5.45 1.09 -3.05
N ALA A 59 6.62 0.61 -2.64
CA ALA A 59 7.54 -0.02 -3.58
C ALA A 59 7.13 -1.48 -3.85
N LYS A 60 7.39 -1.94 -5.07
CA LYS A 60 7.31 -3.37 -5.41
C LYS A 60 8.12 -4.22 -4.43
N HIS A 61 9.28 -3.71 -4.02
CA HIS A 61 10.19 -4.40 -3.12
C HIS A 61 9.55 -4.73 -1.75
N ASP A 62 8.66 -3.88 -1.23
CA ASP A 62 7.96 -4.13 0.03
C ASP A 62 7.10 -5.41 -0.05
N HIS A 63 6.48 -5.64 -1.21
CA HIS A 63 5.70 -6.84 -1.49
C HIS A 63 6.59 -8.07 -1.71
N GLU A 64 7.73 -7.90 -2.39
CA GLU A 64 8.71 -8.98 -2.58
C GLU A 64 9.31 -9.44 -1.24
N LEU A 65 9.61 -8.50 -0.34
CA LEU A 65 10.09 -8.81 1.01
C LEU A 65 9.05 -9.63 1.79
N LEU A 66 7.78 -9.24 1.73
CA LEU A 66 6.70 -9.97 2.41
C LEU A 66 6.50 -11.36 1.81
N ARG A 67 6.53 -11.48 0.47
CA ARG A 67 6.49 -12.77 -0.24
C ARG A 67 7.59 -13.69 0.26
N ASP A 68 8.84 -13.23 0.22
CA ASP A 68 10.00 -14.06 0.53
C ASP A 68 9.99 -14.52 2.01
N MET A 69 9.53 -13.65 2.91
CA MET A 69 9.34 -13.98 4.32
C MET A 69 8.29 -15.08 4.54
N LEU A 70 7.15 -15.01 3.85
CA LEU A 70 6.07 -16.00 3.96
C LEU A 70 6.44 -17.33 3.29
N GLU A 71 7.01 -17.27 2.09
CA GLU A 71 7.46 -18.43 1.32
C GLU A 71 8.55 -19.23 2.05
N THR A 72 9.44 -18.57 2.81
CA THR A 72 10.44 -19.24 3.64
C THR A 72 9.80 -20.18 4.68
N ARG A 73 8.64 -19.80 5.22
CA ARG A 73 7.93 -20.60 6.22
C ARG A 73 7.00 -21.62 5.59
N ARG A 74 6.39 -21.26 4.47
CA ARG A 74 5.42 -22.10 3.78
C ARG A 74 5.52 -21.91 2.26
N PRO A 75 6.37 -22.71 1.59
CA PRO A 75 6.53 -22.64 0.16
C PRO A 75 5.20 -22.83 -0.59
N GLY A 76 4.93 -21.97 -1.56
CA GLY A 76 3.71 -21.95 -2.37
C GLY A 76 2.48 -21.34 -1.68
N SER A 77 2.65 -20.64 -0.56
CA SER A 77 1.54 -19.97 0.13
C SER A 77 1.21 -18.59 -0.43
N VAL A 78 2.09 -18.00 -1.24
CA VAL A 78 1.94 -16.64 -1.75
C VAL A 78 1.80 -16.61 -3.27
N THR A 79 0.75 -15.95 -3.75
CA THR A 79 0.64 -15.50 -5.14
C THR A 79 0.99 -14.03 -5.20
N MET A 80 2.03 -13.67 -5.97
CA MET A 80 2.33 -12.27 -6.28
C MET A 80 1.76 -11.88 -7.64
N ARG A 81 1.09 -10.73 -7.72
CA ARG A 81 0.57 -10.14 -8.96
C ARG A 81 1.01 -8.69 -9.07
N VAL A 82 1.51 -8.34 -10.25
CA VAL A 82 1.74 -6.95 -10.65
C VAL A 82 0.63 -6.59 -11.61
N VAL A 83 -0.03 -5.46 -11.38
CA VAL A 83 -1.10 -4.95 -12.25
C VAL A 83 -0.53 -3.77 -13.04
N PRO A 84 -0.37 -3.91 -14.37
CA PRO A 84 0.11 -2.83 -15.23
C PRO A 84 -0.78 -1.59 -15.12
N ASN A 85 -0.17 -0.42 -15.21
CA ASN A 85 -0.86 0.88 -15.20
C ASN A 85 -1.82 1.09 -14.01
N ALA A 86 -1.61 0.42 -12.87
CA ALA A 86 -2.36 0.66 -11.64
C ALA A 86 -1.56 1.55 -10.69
N ASP A 87 -2.15 2.64 -10.23
CA ASP A 87 -1.57 3.50 -9.20
C ASP A 87 -1.77 2.93 -7.78
N HIS A 88 -1.32 3.69 -6.76
CA HIS A 88 -1.49 3.31 -5.35
C HIS A 88 -2.96 3.14 -4.93
N GLY A 89 -3.85 3.93 -5.51
CA GLY A 89 -5.29 3.88 -5.27
C GLY A 89 -6.02 2.84 -6.11
N MET A 90 -5.31 2.04 -6.93
CA MET A 90 -5.86 1.06 -7.86
C MET A 90 -6.64 1.69 -9.03
N HIS A 91 -6.30 2.92 -9.42
CA HIS A 91 -6.79 3.57 -10.63
C HIS A 91 -5.83 3.39 -11.79
N GLU A 92 -6.32 3.58 -13.00
CA GLU A 92 -5.48 3.62 -14.21
C GLU A 92 -4.56 4.83 -14.20
N ALA A 93 -3.27 4.60 -14.48
CA ALA A 93 -2.26 5.62 -14.63
C ALA A 93 -1.24 5.22 -15.70
N ASP A 94 -1.21 5.97 -16.80
CA ASP A 94 -0.30 5.73 -17.93
C ASP A 94 1.09 6.36 -17.72
N ASP A 95 1.21 7.31 -16.80
CA ASP A 95 2.45 7.96 -16.44
C ASP A 95 2.48 8.39 -14.96
N PHE A 96 3.63 8.91 -14.54
CA PHE A 96 3.83 9.36 -13.16
C PHE A 96 2.91 10.53 -12.77
N GLN A 97 2.59 11.45 -13.69
CA GLN A 97 1.71 12.57 -13.38
C GLN A 97 0.28 12.09 -13.13
N ALA A 98 -0.21 11.15 -13.94
CA ALA A 98 -1.49 10.49 -13.74
C ALA A 98 -1.54 9.71 -12.42
N ALA A 99 -0.47 8.97 -12.10
CA ALA A 99 -0.37 8.23 -10.84
C ALA A 99 -0.42 9.13 -9.60
N VAL A 100 0.26 10.28 -9.65
CA VAL A 100 0.22 11.28 -8.57
C VAL A 100 -1.17 11.91 -8.44
N ALA A 101 -1.85 12.17 -9.57
CA ALA A 101 -3.18 12.76 -9.57
C ALA A 101 -4.25 11.81 -9.02
N GLY A 102 -4.08 10.49 -9.17
CA GLY A 102 -4.99 9.48 -8.64
C GLY A 102 -6.42 9.58 -9.19
N SER A 103 -6.58 10.14 -10.38
CA SER A 103 -7.87 10.54 -10.94
C SER A 103 -8.36 9.66 -12.10
N GLY A 104 -7.62 8.60 -12.43
CA GLY A 104 -8.03 7.64 -13.45
C GLY A 104 -9.28 6.86 -13.04
N PRO A 105 -9.95 6.18 -13.97
CA PRO A 105 -10.96 5.19 -13.61
C PRO A 105 -10.33 4.04 -12.82
N TYR A 106 -11.16 3.25 -12.15
CA TYR A 106 -10.69 2.02 -11.50
C TYR A 106 -10.01 1.08 -12.51
N GLN A 107 -8.82 0.57 -12.19
CA GLN A 107 -8.11 -0.41 -13.02
C GLN A 107 -8.75 -1.79 -12.86
N THR A 108 -9.56 -2.21 -13.85
CA THR A 108 -10.37 -3.44 -13.76
C THR A 108 -9.55 -4.71 -13.60
N ALA A 109 -8.30 -4.73 -14.10
CA ALA A 109 -7.38 -5.85 -13.95
C ALA A 109 -7.09 -6.19 -12.47
N VAL A 110 -7.23 -5.23 -11.55
CA VAL A 110 -7.13 -5.47 -10.11
C VAL A 110 -8.24 -6.44 -9.64
N GLY A 111 -9.49 -6.15 -10.01
CA GLY A 111 -10.64 -6.96 -9.64
C GLY A 111 -10.61 -8.34 -10.30
N GLU A 112 -10.17 -8.40 -11.55
CA GLU A 112 -9.98 -9.65 -12.29
C GLU A 112 -8.91 -10.53 -11.63
N ALA A 113 -7.78 -9.96 -11.21
CA ALA A 113 -6.72 -10.70 -10.52
C ALA A 113 -7.21 -11.31 -9.19
N ILE A 114 -8.03 -10.57 -8.44
CA ILE A 114 -8.64 -11.06 -7.19
C ILE A 114 -9.66 -12.17 -7.48
N ALA A 115 -10.55 -11.94 -8.44
CA ALA A 115 -11.59 -12.91 -8.82
C ALA A 115 -11.00 -14.22 -9.36
N ASP A 116 -9.90 -14.15 -10.12
CA ASP A 116 -9.15 -15.32 -10.60
C ASP A 116 -8.46 -16.09 -9.46
N TRP A 117 -7.96 -15.37 -8.45
CA TRP A 117 -7.22 -15.97 -7.35
C TRP A 117 -8.12 -16.64 -6.30
N LEU A 118 -9.26 -16.03 -5.96
CA LEU A 118 -10.15 -16.49 -4.88
C LEU A 118 -10.54 -17.98 -4.95
N PRO A 119 -10.89 -18.56 -6.11
CA PRO A 119 -11.20 -19.99 -6.21
C PRO A 119 -10.02 -20.91 -5.88
N ARG A 120 -8.79 -20.42 -6.07
CA ARG A 120 -7.53 -21.16 -5.86
C ARG A 120 -7.01 -21.05 -4.43
N ALA A 121 -7.53 -20.10 -3.66
CA ALA A 121 -7.12 -19.80 -2.29
C ALA A 121 -7.80 -20.69 -1.23
N ARG A 122 -8.59 -21.70 -1.67
CA ARG A 122 -9.31 -22.64 -0.82
C ARG A 122 -8.45 -23.82 -0.39
#